data_AF-A0A8T3VF16-F1
#
_entry.id   AF-A0A8T3VF16-F1
#
_cell.length_a   1.000
_cell.length_b   1.000
_cell.length_c   1.000
_cell.angle_alpha   90.00
_cell.angle_beta   90.00
_cell.angle_gamma   90.00
#
_symmetry.space_group_name_H-M   'P 1'
#
loop_
_entity.id
_entity.type
_entity.pdbx_description
1 polymer ?
#
loop_
_entity_poly.entity_id
_entity_poly.type
_entity_poly.pdbx_seq_one_letter_code
_entity_poly.pdbx_strand_id
1 'polypeptide(L)'
;MDDGLSIPGRFRRSGKFFEDDCHAIEMAISNNSTISDDGYERGNGLWSTLKLVVEKNGGKALIISNNGCLDIINKEKYKYSILDNSNIFNGTLISLRLNKCEIQNFHDSIFQFGKNPYKYGR
;
A
#
# COMPACT_ATOMS: atom_id res chain seq x y z
N MET A 1 16.96 5.95 -3.07
CA MET A 1 16.20 5.72 -4.31
C MET A 1 15.88 4.24 -4.35
N ASP A 2 14.60 3.86 -4.43
CA ASP A 2 14.25 2.45 -4.52
C ASP A 2 14.71 1.92 -5.90
N ASP A 3 15.71 1.02 -5.93
CA ASP A 3 16.21 0.20 -7.05
C ASP A 3 15.18 -0.54 -7.93
N GLY A 4 13.94 -0.05 -8.09
CA GLY A 4 12.90 -0.66 -8.92
C GLY A 4 12.30 -1.96 -8.36
N LEU A 5 12.67 -2.37 -7.14
CA LEU A 5 12.16 -3.57 -6.50
C LEU A 5 10.67 -3.45 -6.15
N SER A 6 9.90 -4.52 -6.43
CA SER A 6 8.51 -4.65 -6.00
C SER A 6 8.37 -4.70 -4.47
N ILE A 7 7.17 -4.47 -3.95
CA ILE A 7 6.90 -4.56 -2.50
C ILE A 7 7.39 -5.89 -1.90
N PRO A 8 7.05 -7.09 -2.43
CA PRO A 8 7.61 -8.35 -1.97
C PRO A 8 9.15 -8.41 -2.14
N GLY A 9 9.68 -7.89 -3.25
CA GLY A 9 11.12 -7.85 -3.51
C GLY A 9 11.90 -7.06 -2.45
N ARG A 10 11.35 -5.92 -2.01
CA ARG A 10 11.88 -5.10 -0.91
C ARG A 10 11.95 -5.88 0.40
N PHE A 11 10.85 -6.52 0.79
CA PHE A 11 10.79 -7.31 2.03
C PHE A 11 11.76 -8.51 2.01
N ARG A 12 11.87 -9.21 0.87
CA ARG A 12 12.85 -10.30 0.71
C ARG A 12 14.27 -9.80 0.92
N ARG A 13 14.62 -8.65 0.33
CA ARG A 13 15.95 -8.05 0.49
C ARG A 13 16.23 -7.62 1.94
N SER A 14 15.23 -7.13 2.65
CA SER A 14 15.34 -6.77 4.07
C SER A 14 15.25 -7.96 5.03
N GLY A 15 15.13 -9.20 4.54
CA GLY A 15 14.99 -10.40 5.37
C GLY A 15 13.69 -10.48 6.19
N LYS A 16 12.67 -9.69 5.83
CA LYS A 16 11.37 -9.68 6.52
C LYS A 16 10.48 -10.79 5.95
N PHE A 17 9.93 -11.61 6.84
CA PHE A 17 9.02 -12.68 6.47
C PHE A 17 7.64 -12.13 6.11
N PHE A 18 7.05 -12.70 5.06
CA PHE A 18 5.65 -12.55 4.66
C PHE A 18 5.20 -13.87 4.03
N GLU A 19 3.89 -14.14 4.06
CA GLU A 19 3.33 -15.43 3.62
C GLU A 19 3.22 -15.51 2.09
N ASP A 20 2.72 -14.43 1.48
CA ASP A 20 2.58 -14.27 0.05
C ASP A 20 2.61 -12.78 -0.34
N ASP A 21 2.53 -12.51 -1.64
CA ASP A 21 2.62 -11.15 -2.15
C ASP A 21 1.46 -10.24 -1.68
N CYS A 22 0.29 -10.78 -1.31
CA CYS A 22 -0.79 -10.01 -0.71
C CYS A 22 -0.46 -9.61 0.74
N HIS A 23 0.07 -10.54 1.54
CA HIS A 23 0.55 -10.24 2.89
C HIS A 23 1.66 -9.17 2.84
N ALA A 24 2.57 -9.25 1.85
CA ALA A 24 3.58 -8.21 1.65
C ALA A 24 2.96 -6.82 1.39
N ILE A 25 1.90 -6.73 0.58
CA ILE A 25 1.16 -5.48 0.36
C ILE A 25 0.54 -4.98 1.68
N GLU A 26 -0.12 -5.86 2.45
CA GLU A 26 -0.67 -5.48 3.76
C GLU A 26 0.42 -4.91 4.68
N MET A 27 1.57 -5.57 4.76
CA MET A 27 2.68 -5.12 5.60
C MET A 27 3.16 -3.72 5.19
N ALA A 28 3.33 -3.48 3.90
CA ALA A 28 3.76 -2.17 3.38
C ALA A 28 2.80 -1.03 3.74
N ILE A 29 1.49 -1.29 3.73
CA ILE A 29 0.47 -0.28 4.07
C ILE A 29 0.12 -0.23 5.56
N SER A 30 0.69 -1.13 6.38
CA SER A 30 0.49 -1.19 7.84
C SER A 30 1.55 -0.44 8.65
N ASN A 31 2.31 0.47 8.02
CA ASN A 31 3.46 1.16 8.61
C ASN A 31 4.63 0.24 9.03
N ASN A 32 4.68 -1.00 8.51
CA ASN A 32 5.86 -1.86 8.65
C ASN A 32 6.84 -1.56 7.51
N SER A 33 7.42 -0.35 7.54
CA SER A 33 8.54 0.07 6.68
C SER A 33 9.60 -1.03 6.59
N THR A 34 10.16 -1.27 5.39
CA THR A 34 11.31 -2.17 5.18
C THR A 34 12.64 -1.59 5.65
N ILE A 35 12.67 -0.30 6.02
CA ILE A 35 13.85 0.44 6.47
C ILE A 35 13.96 0.30 8.00
N SER A 36 15.18 0.14 8.52
CA SER A 36 15.51 -0.09 9.94
C SER A 36 14.96 0.98 10.87
N ASP A 37 14.85 0.66 12.17
CA ASP A 37 14.31 1.51 13.25
C ASP A 37 15.12 2.79 13.55
N ASP A 38 16.08 3.14 12.70
CA ASP A 38 16.78 4.42 12.76
C ASP A 38 15.79 5.50 12.28
N GLY A 39 15.14 6.16 13.24
CA GLY A 39 13.90 6.94 13.13
C GLY A 39 13.80 8.09 12.13
N TYR A 40 14.70 8.19 11.15
CA TYR A 40 14.75 9.23 10.12
C TYR A 40 14.22 8.79 8.74
N GLU A 41 13.98 7.51 8.49
CA GLU A 41 13.53 7.01 7.17
C GLU A 41 12.26 6.12 7.23
N ARG A 42 11.23 6.52 7.98
CA ARG A 42 9.94 5.82 7.94
C ARG A 42 9.23 6.06 6.61
N GLY A 43 9.19 5.04 5.75
CA GLY A 43 8.43 5.02 4.50
C GLY A 43 6.91 5.03 4.71
N ASN A 44 6.34 6.19 5.02
CA ASN A 44 4.88 6.36 5.17
C ASN A 44 4.16 6.69 3.86
N GLY A 45 4.88 6.86 2.75
CA GLY A 45 4.35 7.45 1.51
C GLY A 45 3.17 6.69 0.92
N LEU A 46 3.21 5.35 0.91
CA LEU A 46 2.10 4.56 0.36
C LEU A 46 0.86 4.63 1.25
N TRP A 47 1.01 4.44 2.57
CA TRP A 47 -0.09 4.50 3.52
C TRP A 47 -0.75 5.88 3.56
N SER A 48 0.05 6.95 3.65
CA SER A 48 -0.46 8.33 3.65
C SER A 48 -1.22 8.64 2.37
N THR A 49 -0.70 8.20 1.22
CA THR A 49 -1.36 8.37 -0.08
C THR A 49 -2.71 7.66 -0.13
N LEU A 50 -2.76 6.38 0.28
CA LEU A 50 -4.03 5.63 0.34
C LEU A 50 -5.05 6.30 1.25
N LYS A 51 -4.62 6.82 2.39
CA LYS A 51 -5.50 7.53 3.31
C LYS A 51 -6.07 8.80 2.67
N LEU A 52 -5.24 9.61 2.04
CA LEU A 52 -5.67 10.83 1.35
C LEU A 52 -6.65 10.51 0.21
N VAL A 53 -6.31 9.53 -0.61
CA VAL A 53 -7.14 9.13 -1.77
C VAL A 53 -8.46 8.53 -1.30
N VAL A 54 -8.43 7.54 -0.41
CA VAL A 54 -9.62 6.75 -0.08
C VAL A 54 -10.43 7.39 1.04
N GLU A 55 -9.79 7.78 2.15
CA GLU A 55 -10.54 8.31 3.32
C GLU A 55 -10.90 9.78 3.18
N LYS A 56 -10.05 10.61 2.56
CA LYS A 56 -10.29 12.06 2.48
C LYS A 56 -10.93 12.50 1.16
N ASN A 57 -10.49 11.96 0.03
CA ASN A 57 -11.05 12.28 -1.27
C ASN A 57 -12.23 11.37 -1.67
N GLY A 58 -12.45 10.24 -0.96
CA GLY A 58 -13.48 9.25 -1.31
C GLY A 58 -13.18 8.50 -2.61
N GLY A 59 -11.94 8.57 -3.08
CA GLY A 59 -11.44 7.90 -4.26
C GLY A 59 -11.24 6.40 -4.07
N LYS A 60 -10.59 5.78 -5.05
CA LYS A 60 -10.31 4.34 -5.08
C LYS A 60 -8.83 4.09 -5.34
N ALA A 61 -8.35 2.93 -4.95
CA ALA A 61 -6.97 2.53 -5.20
C ALA A 61 -6.89 1.06 -5.60
N LEU A 62 -5.97 0.74 -6.51
CA LEU A 62 -5.60 -0.62 -6.88
C LEU A 62 -4.09 -0.74 -6.76
N ILE A 63 -3.63 -1.70 -5.96
CA ILE A 63 -2.21 -2.02 -5.80
C ILE A 63 -1.99 -3.44 -6.30
N ILE A 64 -1.13 -3.60 -7.29
CA ILE A 64 -0.65 -4.90 -7.75
C ILE A 64 0.85 -4.95 -7.53
N SER A 65 1.35 -5.99 -6.89
CA SER A 65 2.78 -6.17 -6.71
C SER A 65 3.13 -7.64 -6.89
N ASN A 66 3.89 -7.93 -7.96
CA ASN A 66 4.04 -9.30 -8.47
C ASN A 66 2.66 -9.97 -8.62
N ASN A 67 2.40 -11.06 -7.89
CA ASN A 67 1.13 -11.78 -7.93
C ASN A 67 0.10 -11.26 -6.92
N GLY A 68 0.50 -10.39 -5.99
CA GLY A 68 -0.41 -9.83 -4.99
C GLY A 68 -1.24 -8.70 -5.57
N CYS A 69 -2.52 -8.64 -5.20
CA CYS A 69 -3.42 -7.58 -5.59
C CYS A 69 -4.31 -7.15 -4.43
N LEU A 70 -4.44 -5.84 -4.25
CA LEU A 70 -5.37 -5.18 -3.33
C LEU A 70 -6.19 -4.15 -4.11
N ASP A 71 -7.49 -4.41 -4.26
CA ASP A 71 -8.47 -3.48 -4.82
C ASP A 71 -9.26 -2.81 -3.69
N ILE A 72 -9.21 -1.49 -3.60
CA ILE A 72 -9.81 -0.68 -2.54
C ILE A 72 -10.89 0.21 -3.17
N ILE A 73 -12.15 -0.10 -2.87
CA ILE A 73 -13.30 0.70 -3.29
C ILE A 73 -13.57 1.81 -2.26
N ASN A 74 -13.47 1.47 -0.98
CA ASN A 74 -13.48 2.40 0.15
C ASN A 74 -12.91 1.69 1.41
N LYS A 75 -12.94 2.36 2.56
CA LYS A 75 -12.43 1.83 3.84
C LYS A 75 -13.05 0.50 4.28
N GLU A 76 -14.32 0.29 3.95
CA GLU A 76 -15.12 -0.87 4.37
C GLU A 76 -15.20 -1.95 3.28
N LYS A 77 -14.89 -1.59 2.02
CA LYS A 77 -15.01 -2.44 0.85
C LYS A 77 -13.70 -2.48 0.09
N TYR A 78 -12.97 -3.57 0.30
CA TYR A 78 -11.72 -3.88 -0.37
C TYR A 78 -11.62 -5.40 -0.60
N LYS A 79 -10.70 -5.82 -1.48
CA LYS A 79 -10.47 -7.23 -1.77
C LYS A 79 -8.99 -7.47 -2.04
N TYR A 80 -8.45 -8.48 -1.36
CA TYR A 80 -7.18 -9.08 -1.73
C TYR A 80 -7.40 -10.24 -2.71
N SER A 81 -6.49 -10.42 -3.65
CA SER A 81 -6.49 -11.56 -4.57
C SER A 81 -5.09 -11.90 -5.04
N ILE A 82 -4.80 -13.19 -5.21
CA ILE A 82 -3.59 -13.65 -5.89
C ILE A 82 -3.92 -13.73 -7.39
N LEU A 83 -3.10 -13.07 -8.20
CA LEU A 83 -3.22 -13.01 -9.64
C LEU A 83 -2.23 -13.98 -10.30
N ASP A 84 -2.62 -14.54 -11.45
CA ASP A 84 -1.71 -15.30 -12.30
C ASP A 84 -0.93 -14.36 -13.24
N ASN A 85 -0.07 -13.53 -12.63
CA ASN A 85 0.66 -12.47 -13.33
C ASN A 85 2.16 -12.76 -13.49
N SER A 86 2.59 -13.97 -13.12
CA SER A 86 4.00 -14.35 -13.04
C SER A 86 4.80 -14.08 -14.33
N ASN A 87 4.15 -14.19 -15.49
CA ASN A 87 4.77 -13.95 -16.81
C ASN A 87 4.39 -12.60 -17.45
N ILE A 88 3.54 -11.81 -16.80
CA ILE A 88 2.97 -10.57 -17.37
C ILE A 88 3.66 -9.35 -16.75
N PHE A 89 3.89 -9.37 -15.44
CA PHE A 89 4.33 -8.19 -14.71
C PHE A 89 5.20 -8.58 -13.51
N ASN A 90 6.41 -8.01 -13.46
CA ASN A 90 7.31 -8.09 -12.32
C ASN A 90 7.62 -6.68 -11.84
N GLY A 91 7.11 -6.31 -10.67
CA GLY A 91 7.15 -4.93 -10.20
C GLY A 91 5.99 -4.58 -9.27
N THR A 92 5.76 -3.28 -9.09
CA THR A 92 4.60 -2.74 -8.38
C THR A 92 3.86 -1.74 -9.26
N LEU A 93 2.57 -1.96 -9.47
CA LEU A 93 1.64 -1.05 -10.12
C LEU A 93 0.71 -0.47 -9.04
N ILE A 94 0.65 0.85 -8.97
CA ILE A 94 -0.31 1.56 -8.11
C ILE A 94 -1.18 2.42 -9.02
N SER A 95 -2.48 2.18 -8.99
CA SER A 95 -3.48 2.99 -9.67
C SER A 95 -4.34 3.69 -8.63
N LEU A 96 -4.54 4.99 -8.81
CA LEU A 96 -5.32 5.84 -7.91
C LEU A 96 -6.40 6.53 -8.73
N ARG A 97 -7.64 6.49 -8.24
CA ARG A 97 -8.76 7.22 -8.84
C ARG A 97 -9.22 8.28 -7.87
N LEU A 98 -9.00 9.54 -8.25
CA LEU A 98 -9.47 10.70 -7.49
C LEU A 98 -10.89 11.09 -7.93
N ASN A 99 -11.69 11.53 -6.97
CA ASN A 99 -12.93 12.24 -7.21
C ASN A 99 -12.68 13.75 -7.30
N LYS A 100 -13.58 14.47 -7.99
CA LYS A 100 -13.60 15.93 -8.04
C LYS A 100 -14.21 16.52 -6.75
N CYS A 101 -13.61 16.19 -5.61
CA CYS A 101 -14.00 16.71 -4.29
C CYS A 101 -12.82 17.48 -3.70
N GLU A 102 -13.08 18.66 -3.15
CA GLU A 102 -12.07 19.41 -2.42
C GLU A 102 -11.71 18.70 -1.12
N ILE A 103 -10.41 18.57 -0.85
CA ILE A 103 -9.90 18.06 0.42
C ILE A 103 -9.53 19.27 1.28
N GLN A 104 -10.32 19.53 2.31
CA GLN A 104 -9.98 20.54 3.31
C GLN A 104 -8.91 20.02 4.28
N ASN A 105 -8.06 20.92 4.79
CA ASN A 105 -7.03 20.60 5.79
C ASN A 105 -6.10 19.45 5.35
N PHE A 106 -5.62 19.53 4.11
CA PHE A 106 -4.74 18.53 3.50
C PHE A 106 -3.48 18.28 4.33
N HIS A 107 -2.84 19.36 4.81
CA HIS A 107 -1.61 19.30 5.61
C HIS A 107 -1.85 18.52 6.91
N ASP A 108 -2.91 18.83 7.66
CA ASP A 108 -3.24 18.14 8.92
C ASP A 108 -3.62 16.67 8.68
N SER A 109 -4.24 16.39 7.53
CA SER A 109 -4.67 15.05 7.15
C SER A 109 -3.51 14.08 6.89
N ILE A 110 -2.33 14.60 6.52
CA ILE A 110 -1.10 13.83 6.36
C ILE A 110 -0.60 13.32 7.72
N PHE A 111 -0.71 14.09 8.80
CA PHE A 111 -0.06 13.75 10.08
C PHE A 111 -0.93 12.94 11.06
N GLN A 112 -2.24 12.88 10.86
CA GLN A 112 -3.12 12.06 11.70
C GLN A 112 -3.09 10.58 11.25
N PHE A 113 -2.15 9.77 11.72
CA PHE A 113 -2.07 8.37 11.26
C PHE A 113 -2.93 7.42 12.10
N GLY A 114 -3.94 6.81 11.47
CA GLY A 114 -4.70 5.68 12.04
C GLY A 114 -4.06 4.33 11.69
N LYS A 115 -4.56 3.24 12.29
CA LYS A 115 -4.17 1.86 11.94
C LYS A 115 -4.71 1.50 10.55
N ASN A 116 -3.96 0.69 9.80
CA ASN A 116 -4.39 0.13 8.51
C ASN A 116 -5.67 -0.72 8.67
N PRO A 117 -6.80 -0.36 8.02
CA PRO A 117 -8.04 -1.12 8.04
C PRO A 117 -8.09 -2.25 6.98
N TYR A 118 -7.19 -2.26 6.01
CA TYR A 118 -7.16 -3.21 4.90
C TYR A 118 -6.40 -4.47 5.29
N LYS A 119 -7.11 -5.44 5.86
CA LYS A 119 -6.55 -6.66 6.44
C LYS A 119 -6.55 -7.81 5.45
N TYR A 120 -5.41 -8.48 5.28
CA TYR A 120 -5.35 -9.71 4.52
C TYR A 120 -5.87 -10.84 5.40
N GLY A 121 -7.13 -11.21 5.18
CA GLY A 121 -7.76 -12.40 5.78
C GLY A 121 -7.72 -13.53 4.76
N ARG A 122 -7.18 -14.68 5.17
CA ARG A 122 -7.17 -15.90 4.38
C ARG A 122 -8.53 -16.60 4.44
#